data_AF-A0A8R1W2I1-F1
#
_entry.id   AF-A0A8R1W2I1-F1
#
_cell.length_a   1.000
_cell.length_b   1.000
_cell.length_c   1.000
_cell.angle_alpha   90.00
_cell.angle_beta   90.00
_cell.angle_gamma   90.00
#
_symmetry.space_group_name_H-M   'P 1'
#
loop_
_entity.id
_entity.type
_entity.pdbx_description
1 polymer ?
#
loop_
_entity_poly.entity_id
_entity_poly.type
_entity_poly.pdbx_seq_one_letter_code
_entity_poly.pdbx_strand_id
1 'polypeptide(L)'
;MTENPILHVLVVGFHHKKGCQVEYAYPPFIEDTTGVSAECPAAWKHLPYLALPDGSHNFDEDTAYFHLPSQQDPNETIYGISCYRQIPLEKIINRTPDMTRSTIQKSVCVLSTLPLYGHIQVKMSLITHAYFEEGDFSKISLLHDTYHHLNACLSSIDNISTSPHLFVGLSAVELVTRFRHKVLLLFKLMLLENKVLFFYSPVRPLCSTILTLLSLHPGLIENGLNKSANINLSSATQPSIENKHEVIVSNITPETEDNDHSIVSQKSNEVVDEDIVPNNTFVSNIPRDPSIDSLDEAAMQYNMISIAQINSEDCGVPMSIFDNGNLCQPYSCLSYMDILTDPSVRGYVIGASNILFKQKKNLADVIVEIDEGKVEIENIELKRHLHLTTEDLRFADYLVRHVVQPEKEDVFLDGVGWEGGDEWIRAQFKAYLLSLLRTSLLSEGAPELNHFNPAFISAWQQTKNYQIWLNQEHQAIMALEPCHPFAGQLSVADMKLRISHTMQSSRSGRKLNQAVQNTSRAVASTGKVVGGAISQARGAVTNWWSNLTTTQDLEDEKNTPVIQDV
;
A
#
# COMPACT_ATOMS: atom_id res chain seq x y z
N MET A 1 1.59 21.65 -28.38
CA MET A 1 0.99 22.59 -27.40
C MET A 1 1.10 21.93 -26.05
N THR A 2 1.25 22.66 -24.94
CA THR A 2 1.09 22.06 -23.61
C THR A 2 -0.37 21.68 -23.43
N GLU A 3 -0.65 20.41 -23.12
CA GLU A 3 -2.02 19.98 -22.83
C GLU A 3 -2.49 20.49 -21.47
N ASN A 4 -3.81 20.61 -21.32
CA ASN A 4 -4.43 21.14 -20.12
C ASN A 4 -4.45 20.08 -19.00
N PRO A 5 -3.96 20.37 -17.78
CA PRO A 5 -3.99 19.45 -16.64
C PRO A 5 -5.37 18.90 -16.28
N ILE A 6 -6.45 19.65 -16.53
CA ILE A 6 -7.84 19.18 -16.46
C ILE A 6 -8.34 18.95 -17.88
N LEU A 7 -8.75 17.72 -18.16
CA LEU A 7 -9.34 17.30 -19.44
C LEU A 7 -10.84 17.61 -19.49
N HIS A 8 -11.57 17.31 -18.41
CA HIS A 8 -13.02 17.52 -18.35
C HIS A 8 -13.51 17.87 -16.93
N VAL A 9 -14.54 18.72 -16.86
CA VAL A 9 -15.43 18.91 -15.71
C VAL A 9 -16.80 18.35 -16.08
N LEU A 10 -17.36 17.50 -15.22
CA LEU A 10 -18.55 16.69 -15.49
C LEU A 10 -19.60 16.87 -14.41
N VAL A 11 -20.88 16.69 -14.78
CA VAL A 11 -21.96 16.42 -13.83
C VAL A 11 -22.46 15.01 -14.04
N VAL A 12 -22.50 14.22 -12.97
CA VAL A 12 -23.06 12.86 -12.95
C VAL A 12 -24.26 12.84 -12.01
N GLY A 13 -25.36 12.21 -12.43
CA GLY A 13 -26.56 12.07 -11.62
C GLY A 13 -27.20 10.69 -11.72
N PHE A 14 -28.15 10.41 -10.82
CA PHE A 14 -28.84 9.13 -10.76
C PHE A 14 -30.24 9.19 -11.39
N HIS A 15 -30.45 8.52 -12.52
CA HIS A 15 -31.77 8.37 -13.14
C HIS A 15 -32.41 7.03 -12.76
N HIS A 16 -33.62 7.08 -12.20
CA HIS A 16 -34.28 5.96 -11.51
C HIS A 16 -34.55 4.69 -12.34
N LYS A 17 -34.45 4.74 -13.69
CA LYS A 17 -34.53 3.56 -14.59
C LYS A 17 -33.22 3.21 -15.29
N LYS A 18 -32.19 4.05 -15.21
CA LYS A 18 -30.95 3.94 -16.02
C LYS A 18 -29.67 3.82 -15.18
N GLY A 19 -29.75 4.06 -13.87
CA GLY A 19 -28.58 4.10 -12.98
C GLY A 19 -27.88 5.47 -13.03
N CYS A 20 -26.60 5.48 -12.72
CA CYS A 20 -25.77 6.68 -12.78
C CYS A 20 -25.49 7.03 -14.25
N GLN A 21 -25.60 8.32 -14.62
CA GLN A 21 -25.32 8.83 -15.97
C GLN A 21 -24.51 10.13 -15.89
N VAL A 22 -23.61 10.36 -16.85
CA VAL A 22 -23.13 11.72 -17.12
C VAL A 22 -24.31 12.50 -17.71
N GLU A 23 -24.64 13.62 -17.09
CA GLU A 23 -25.68 14.54 -17.54
C GLU A 23 -25.10 15.70 -18.36
N TYR A 24 -23.84 16.08 -18.07
CA TYR A 24 -23.13 17.17 -18.73
C TYR A 24 -21.61 16.94 -18.65
N ALA A 25 -20.88 17.39 -19.68
CA ALA A 25 -19.42 17.36 -19.75
C ALA A 25 -18.89 18.63 -20.43
N TYR A 26 -17.84 19.24 -19.86
CA TYR A 26 -17.12 20.35 -20.46
C TYR A 26 -15.59 20.24 -20.32
N PRO A 27 -14.83 20.31 -21.43
CA PRO A 27 -15.25 20.08 -22.81
C PRO A 27 -16.06 18.78 -23.00
N PRO A 28 -16.89 18.67 -24.07
CA PRO A 28 -17.58 17.42 -24.38
C PRO A 28 -16.59 16.29 -24.66
N PHE A 29 -17.03 15.03 -24.48
CA PHE A 29 -16.22 13.86 -24.87
C PHE A 29 -16.13 13.67 -26.38
N ILE A 30 -17.15 14.14 -27.12
CA ILE A 30 -17.26 14.02 -28.58
C ILE A 30 -17.77 15.37 -29.12
N GLU A 31 -17.02 16.00 -30.02
CA GLU A 31 -17.41 17.22 -30.72
C GLU A 31 -18.39 16.93 -31.87
N ASP A 32 -19.61 16.47 -31.54
CA ASP A 32 -20.60 16.16 -32.58
C ASP A 32 -21.37 17.41 -33.04
N THR A 33 -21.55 17.52 -34.36
CA THR A 33 -22.09 18.68 -35.08
C THR A 33 -23.57 18.99 -34.82
N THR A 34 -24.26 18.16 -34.03
CA THR A 34 -25.70 18.31 -33.72
C THR A 34 -26.01 18.57 -32.24
N GLY A 35 -25.02 18.50 -31.34
CA GLY A 35 -25.21 18.82 -29.93
C GLY A 35 -24.13 18.26 -29.00
N VAL A 36 -24.12 18.75 -27.75
CA VAL A 36 -23.23 18.26 -26.68
C VAL A 36 -23.66 16.85 -26.28
N SER A 37 -23.01 15.82 -26.84
CA SER A 37 -23.24 14.44 -26.40
C SER A 37 -22.58 14.19 -25.03
N ALA A 38 -23.38 13.75 -24.07
CA ALA A 38 -22.93 13.32 -22.74
C ALA A 38 -22.63 11.80 -22.70
N GLU A 39 -22.66 11.10 -23.85
CA GLU A 39 -22.36 9.67 -23.91
C GLU A 39 -20.87 9.40 -23.63
N CYS A 40 -20.59 8.53 -22.67
CA CYS A 40 -19.21 8.21 -22.28
C CYS A 40 -18.52 7.38 -23.38
N PRO A 41 -17.24 7.67 -23.71
CA PRO A 41 -16.42 6.77 -24.52
C PRO A 41 -16.43 5.34 -23.97
N ALA A 42 -16.30 4.33 -24.85
CA ALA A 42 -16.47 2.93 -24.46
C ALA A 42 -15.53 2.46 -23.33
N ALA A 43 -14.28 2.96 -23.30
CA ALA A 43 -13.33 2.69 -22.22
C ALA A 43 -13.72 3.35 -20.87
N TRP A 44 -14.56 4.39 -20.90
CA TRP A 44 -15.06 5.11 -19.73
C TRP A 44 -16.51 4.71 -19.36
N LYS A 45 -17.04 3.59 -19.86
CA LYS A 45 -18.41 3.10 -19.55
C LYS A 45 -18.76 2.98 -18.05
N HIS A 46 -17.74 2.85 -17.18
CA HIS A 46 -17.91 2.76 -15.72
C HIS A 46 -17.84 4.13 -15.00
N LEU A 47 -17.41 5.20 -15.68
CA LEU A 47 -17.24 6.56 -15.14
C LEU A 47 -18.43 7.04 -14.29
N PRO A 48 -19.72 6.89 -14.70
CA PRO A 48 -20.84 7.34 -13.89
C PRO A 48 -20.94 6.65 -12.52
N TYR A 49 -20.57 5.37 -12.45
CA TYR A 49 -20.64 4.55 -11.23
C TYR A 49 -19.41 4.72 -10.33
N LEU A 50 -18.30 5.20 -10.88
CA LEU A 50 -17.11 5.61 -10.13
C LEU A 50 -17.27 7.02 -9.56
N ALA A 51 -17.86 7.94 -10.32
CA ALA A 51 -18.13 9.32 -9.93
C ALA A 51 -19.31 9.48 -8.94
N LEU A 52 -20.29 8.57 -8.96
CA LEU A 52 -21.38 8.55 -7.97
C LEU A 52 -21.45 7.17 -7.29
N PRO A 53 -20.72 6.97 -6.18
CA PRO A 53 -20.48 5.66 -5.55
C PRO A 53 -21.71 4.85 -5.13
N ASP A 54 -21.49 3.54 -5.02
CA ASP A 54 -22.38 2.59 -4.37
C ASP A 54 -22.57 2.96 -2.90
N GLY A 55 -23.81 3.24 -2.51
CA GLY A 55 -24.14 3.69 -1.14
C GLY A 55 -23.97 5.20 -0.90
N SER A 56 -23.68 6.01 -1.93
CA SER A 56 -23.60 7.49 -1.85
C SER A 56 -24.82 8.15 -1.20
N HIS A 57 -26.01 7.52 -1.31
CA HIS A 57 -27.25 7.97 -0.67
C HIS A 57 -27.26 7.96 0.87
N ASN A 58 -26.20 7.45 1.52
CA ASN A 58 -26.07 7.42 2.99
C ASN A 58 -25.27 8.60 3.56
N PHE A 59 -24.75 9.50 2.71
CA PHE A 59 -23.93 10.65 3.11
C PHE A 59 -24.49 11.93 2.50
N ASP A 60 -24.51 13.04 3.26
CA ASP A 60 -24.92 14.35 2.72
C ASP A 60 -23.90 14.90 1.71
N GLU A 61 -22.61 14.66 1.97
CA GLU A 61 -21.49 14.90 1.06
C GLU A 61 -20.31 13.97 1.36
N ASP A 62 -19.56 13.59 0.32
CA ASP A 62 -18.30 12.83 0.38
C ASP A 62 -17.54 12.93 -0.97
N THR A 63 -16.41 12.25 -1.14
CA THR A 63 -15.61 12.30 -2.39
C THR A 63 -15.10 10.92 -2.78
N ALA A 64 -15.10 10.61 -4.09
CA ALA A 64 -14.41 9.46 -4.66
C ALA A 64 -13.16 9.89 -5.45
N TYR A 65 -12.07 9.14 -5.31
CA TYR A 65 -10.93 9.16 -6.23
C TYR A 65 -10.88 7.84 -6.99
N PHE A 66 -10.68 7.88 -8.30
CA PHE A 66 -10.64 6.68 -9.14
C PHE A 66 -9.75 6.90 -10.37
N HIS A 67 -9.31 5.82 -11.00
CA HIS A 67 -8.49 5.89 -12.21
C HIS A 67 -9.28 5.40 -13.44
N LEU A 68 -8.86 5.86 -14.60
CA LEU A 68 -9.36 5.48 -15.93
C LEU A 68 -8.19 5.45 -16.92
N PRO A 69 -8.21 4.60 -17.96
CA PRO A 69 -7.24 4.69 -19.05
C PRO A 69 -7.45 5.98 -19.84
N SER A 70 -6.38 6.57 -20.39
CA SER A 70 -6.49 7.72 -21.31
C SER A 70 -7.14 7.30 -22.64
N GLN A 71 -7.79 8.26 -23.31
CA GLN A 71 -8.35 8.07 -24.65
C GLN A 71 -7.28 8.20 -25.74
N GLN A 72 -6.13 8.82 -25.44
CA GLN A 72 -5.02 8.98 -26.40
C GLN A 72 -4.10 7.74 -26.38
N ASP A 73 -3.61 7.37 -25.19
CA ASP A 73 -2.85 6.13 -24.96
C ASP A 73 -3.51 5.33 -23.82
N PRO A 74 -4.11 4.15 -24.09
CA PRO A 74 -4.66 3.27 -23.06
C PRO A 74 -3.65 2.79 -22.00
N ASN A 75 -2.35 2.98 -22.21
CA ASN A 75 -1.33 2.74 -21.19
C ASN A 75 -1.27 3.84 -20.13
N GLU A 76 -1.71 5.06 -20.42
CA GLU A 76 -1.70 6.21 -19.49
C GLU A 76 -2.96 6.26 -18.62
N THR A 77 -2.82 6.90 -17.45
CA THR A 77 -3.86 6.98 -16.42
C THR A 77 -4.39 8.39 -16.25
N ILE A 78 -5.71 8.52 -16.32
CA ILE A 78 -6.47 9.73 -16.00
C ILE A 78 -7.04 9.62 -14.59
N TYR A 79 -6.80 10.64 -13.79
CA TYR A 79 -7.18 10.73 -12.39
C TYR A 79 -8.55 11.40 -12.26
N GLY A 80 -9.53 10.64 -11.77
CA GLY A 80 -10.88 11.11 -11.49
C GLY A 80 -11.03 11.58 -10.04
N ILE A 81 -11.48 12.81 -9.85
CA ILE A 81 -11.82 13.40 -8.55
C ILE A 81 -13.29 13.80 -8.58
N SER A 82 -14.15 13.10 -7.84
CA SER A 82 -15.60 13.37 -7.84
C SER A 82 -16.15 13.70 -6.46
N CYS A 83 -16.58 14.95 -6.29
CA CYS A 83 -17.27 15.42 -5.11
C CYS A 83 -18.78 15.21 -5.30
N TYR A 84 -19.41 14.43 -4.43
CA TYR A 84 -20.82 14.08 -4.52
C TYR A 84 -21.59 14.58 -3.31
N ARG A 85 -22.82 15.07 -3.52
CA ARG A 85 -23.67 15.66 -2.47
C ARG A 85 -25.14 15.29 -2.66
N GLN A 86 -25.94 15.44 -1.61
CA GLN A 86 -27.39 15.37 -1.68
C GLN A 86 -28.03 16.75 -1.64
N ILE A 87 -29.23 16.84 -2.20
CA ILE A 87 -30.10 18.01 -2.10
C ILE A 87 -31.57 17.60 -1.93
N PRO A 88 -32.29 18.16 -0.93
CA PRO A 88 -33.74 17.99 -0.83
C PRO A 88 -34.47 18.52 -2.06
N LEU A 89 -35.46 17.76 -2.55
CA LEU A 89 -36.27 18.12 -3.73
C LEU A 89 -36.94 19.49 -3.59
N GLU A 90 -37.27 19.89 -2.37
CA GLU A 90 -37.81 21.21 -2.04
C GLU A 90 -36.90 22.38 -2.45
N LYS A 91 -35.57 22.21 -2.41
CA LYS A 91 -34.59 23.23 -2.80
C LYS A 91 -34.35 23.32 -4.31
N ILE A 92 -34.89 22.39 -5.11
CA ILE A 92 -34.72 22.41 -6.56
C ILE A 92 -35.72 23.35 -7.21
N ILE A 93 -35.17 24.26 -8.02
CA ILE A 93 -35.91 25.24 -8.83
C ILE A 93 -36.54 24.54 -10.04
N ASN A 94 -35.72 23.94 -10.90
CA ASN A 94 -36.16 23.28 -12.13
C ASN A 94 -36.43 21.79 -11.90
N ARG A 95 -37.71 21.41 -11.78
CA ARG A 95 -38.14 20.04 -11.46
C ARG A 95 -38.70 19.31 -12.69
N THR A 96 -38.16 18.13 -12.98
CA THR A 96 -38.59 17.24 -14.07
C THR A 96 -39.46 16.07 -13.54
N PRO A 97 -40.31 15.44 -14.37
CA PRO A 97 -41.26 14.42 -13.90
C PRO A 97 -40.64 13.12 -13.34
N ASP A 98 -39.36 12.87 -13.61
CA ASP A 98 -38.61 11.71 -13.12
C ASP A 98 -38.00 11.92 -11.72
N MET A 99 -37.98 13.16 -11.21
CA MET A 99 -37.51 13.55 -9.87
C MET A 99 -38.52 13.16 -8.78
N THR A 100 -38.63 11.85 -8.55
CA THR A 100 -39.66 11.19 -7.71
C THR A 100 -39.23 10.95 -6.25
N ARG A 101 -37.99 11.29 -5.87
CA ARG A 101 -37.43 11.07 -4.53
C ARG A 101 -37.39 12.36 -3.71
N SER A 102 -37.41 12.24 -2.37
CA SER A 102 -37.30 13.36 -1.43
C SER A 102 -35.94 14.05 -1.46
N THR A 103 -34.86 13.33 -1.78
CA THR A 103 -33.53 13.88 -2.09
C THR A 103 -33.06 13.43 -3.47
N ILE A 104 -32.19 14.23 -4.07
CA ILE A 104 -31.50 13.95 -5.31
C ILE A 104 -30.00 13.89 -5.01
N GLN A 105 -29.30 12.96 -5.67
CA GLN A 105 -27.85 12.82 -5.61
C GLN A 105 -27.26 13.13 -6.99
N LYS A 106 -26.23 13.99 -6.99
CA LYS A 106 -25.37 14.25 -8.14
C LYS A 106 -23.92 14.39 -7.66
N SER A 107 -22.98 14.38 -8.59
CA SER A 107 -21.59 14.73 -8.33
C SER A 107 -21.06 15.66 -9.39
N VAL A 108 -20.14 16.55 -8.99
CA VAL A 108 -19.28 17.27 -9.94
C VAL A 108 -17.94 16.55 -9.95
N CYS A 109 -17.52 16.07 -11.11
CA CYS A 109 -16.31 15.28 -11.30
C CYS A 109 -15.31 16.01 -12.19
N VAL A 110 -14.04 15.97 -11.80
CA VAL A 110 -12.89 16.39 -12.61
C VAL A 110 -12.15 15.17 -13.12
N LEU A 111 -11.76 15.20 -14.38
CA LEU A 111 -10.79 14.27 -14.98
C LEU A 111 -9.48 15.04 -15.25
N SER A 112 -8.37 14.57 -14.68
CA SER A 112 -7.06 15.24 -14.74
C SER A 112 -5.96 14.30 -15.20
N THR A 113 -4.94 14.85 -15.86
CA THR A 113 -3.67 14.15 -16.15
C THR A 113 -2.69 14.19 -14.97
N LEU A 114 -2.99 14.94 -13.90
CA LEU A 114 -2.11 15.09 -12.73
C LEU A 114 -2.71 14.41 -11.48
N PRO A 115 -1.92 13.63 -10.71
CA PRO A 115 -2.36 12.94 -9.48
C PRO A 115 -2.53 13.87 -8.25
N LEU A 116 -3.06 15.09 -8.44
CA LEU A 116 -3.17 16.13 -7.41
C LEU A 116 -4.48 16.03 -6.60
N TYR A 117 -4.83 14.81 -6.16
CA TYR A 117 -6.17 14.45 -5.64
C TYR A 117 -6.73 15.45 -4.61
N GLY A 118 -6.02 15.67 -3.50
CA GLY A 118 -6.51 16.53 -2.42
C GLY A 118 -6.53 18.02 -2.78
N HIS A 119 -5.57 18.49 -3.57
CA HIS A 119 -5.53 19.89 -4.00
C HIS A 119 -6.69 20.22 -4.97
N ILE A 120 -7.04 19.28 -5.85
CA ILE A 120 -8.24 19.38 -6.69
C ILE A 120 -9.50 19.23 -5.83
N GLN A 121 -9.55 18.25 -4.92
CA GLN A 121 -10.69 17.96 -4.06
C GLN A 121 -11.14 19.15 -3.21
N VAL A 122 -10.20 19.86 -2.57
CA VAL A 122 -10.52 21.02 -1.71
C VAL A 122 -11.23 22.11 -2.51
N LYS A 123 -10.76 22.41 -3.73
CA LYS A 123 -11.41 23.38 -4.63
C LYS A 123 -12.74 22.86 -5.14
N MET A 124 -12.80 21.60 -5.57
CA MET A 124 -14.02 20.97 -6.09
C MET A 124 -15.11 20.84 -5.02
N SER A 125 -14.76 20.67 -3.75
CA SER A 125 -15.73 20.65 -2.65
C SER A 125 -16.48 21.98 -2.53
N LEU A 126 -15.76 23.12 -2.59
CA LEU A 126 -16.36 24.46 -2.55
C LEU A 126 -17.22 24.76 -3.77
N ILE A 127 -16.75 24.36 -4.96
CA ILE A 127 -17.46 24.52 -6.24
C ILE A 127 -18.73 23.68 -6.28
N THR A 128 -18.65 22.42 -5.83
CA THR A 128 -19.81 21.51 -5.71
C THR A 128 -20.80 22.03 -4.66
N HIS A 129 -20.32 22.69 -3.60
CA HIS A 129 -21.18 23.34 -2.63
C HIS A 129 -22.02 24.45 -3.29
N ALA A 130 -21.37 25.40 -3.97
CA ALA A 130 -22.03 26.50 -4.66
C ALA A 130 -23.01 26.02 -5.76
N TYR A 131 -22.59 25.06 -6.59
CA TYR A 131 -23.43 24.48 -7.64
C TYR A 131 -24.72 23.82 -7.09
N PHE A 132 -24.66 23.27 -5.88
CA PHE A 132 -25.82 22.73 -5.19
C PHE A 132 -26.68 23.81 -4.50
N GLU A 133 -26.07 24.87 -3.95
CA GLU A 133 -26.82 25.99 -3.35
C GLU A 133 -27.63 26.79 -4.39
N GLU A 134 -27.19 26.85 -5.64
CA GLU A 134 -27.95 27.50 -6.72
C GLU A 134 -29.30 26.85 -7.02
N GLY A 135 -29.50 25.57 -6.67
CA GLY A 135 -30.76 24.84 -6.86
C GLY A 135 -31.24 24.64 -8.30
N ASP A 136 -30.46 25.12 -9.29
CA ASP A 136 -30.74 25.09 -10.73
C ASP A 136 -29.56 24.51 -11.50
N PHE A 137 -29.59 23.18 -11.64
CA PHE A 137 -28.55 22.44 -12.34
C PHE A 137 -28.44 22.72 -13.85
N SER A 138 -29.35 23.51 -14.45
CA SER A 138 -29.21 23.95 -15.86
C SER A 138 -28.11 25.02 -16.05
N LYS A 139 -27.66 25.65 -14.97
CA LYS A 139 -26.63 26.69 -15.00
C LYS A 139 -25.22 26.09 -15.06
N ILE A 140 -24.78 25.80 -16.27
CA ILE A 140 -23.46 25.20 -16.55
C ILE A 140 -22.28 26.19 -16.48
N SER A 141 -22.52 27.51 -16.34
CA SER A 141 -21.44 28.53 -16.36
C SER A 141 -20.37 28.30 -15.29
N LEU A 142 -20.79 27.94 -14.07
CA LEU A 142 -19.87 27.63 -12.96
C LEU A 142 -18.91 26.46 -13.31
N LEU A 143 -19.33 25.54 -14.18
CA LEU A 143 -18.51 24.40 -14.63
C LEU A 143 -17.48 24.80 -15.69
N HIS A 144 -17.84 25.73 -16.58
CA HIS A 144 -16.89 26.38 -17.50
C HIS A 144 -15.83 27.16 -16.72
N ASP A 145 -16.26 28.00 -15.77
CA ASP A 145 -15.36 28.80 -14.93
C ASP A 145 -14.43 27.89 -14.10
N THR A 146 -14.96 26.77 -13.60
CA THR A 146 -14.18 25.72 -12.90
C THR A 146 -13.09 25.13 -13.79
N TYR A 147 -13.43 24.72 -15.03
CA TYR A 147 -12.45 24.15 -15.96
C TYR A 147 -11.32 25.13 -16.26
N HIS A 148 -11.64 26.40 -16.54
CA HIS A 148 -10.64 27.42 -16.84
C HIS A 148 -9.79 27.79 -15.62
N HIS A 149 -10.40 27.94 -14.43
CA HIS A 149 -9.69 28.28 -13.20
C HIS A 149 -8.77 27.15 -12.72
N LEU A 150 -9.22 25.89 -12.77
CA LEU A 150 -8.36 24.76 -12.42
C LEU A 150 -7.18 24.65 -13.37
N ASN A 151 -7.39 24.73 -14.69
CA ASN A 151 -6.30 24.72 -15.65
C ASN A 151 -5.32 25.89 -15.45
N ALA A 152 -5.81 27.12 -15.26
CA ALA A 152 -4.97 28.28 -15.00
C ALA A 152 -4.12 28.16 -13.73
N CYS A 153 -4.60 27.43 -12.71
CA CYS A 153 -3.90 27.23 -11.44
C CYS A 153 -3.00 25.97 -11.41
N LEU A 154 -3.25 24.97 -12.27
CA LEU A 154 -2.45 23.75 -12.32
C LEU A 154 -1.33 23.84 -13.37
N SER A 155 -1.53 24.58 -14.46
CA SER A 155 -0.50 24.86 -15.47
C SER A 155 0.63 25.80 -14.99
N SER A 156 0.57 26.27 -13.74
CA SER A 156 1.65 27.03 -13.07
C SER A 156 2.44 26.18 -12.06
N ILE A 157 2.35 24.85 -12.14
CA ILE A 157 3.12 23.91 -11.30
C ILE A 157 4.29 23.38 -12.14
N ASP A 158 5.44 24.06 -12.07
CA ASP A 158 6.61 23.77 -12.92
C ASP A 158 7.21 22.37 -12.69
N ASN A 159 7.06 21.80 -11.49
CA ASN A 159 7.49 20.45 -11.14
C ASN A 159 6.51 19.83 -10.14
N ILE A 160 5.98 18.65 -10.46
CA ILE A 160 5.02 17.93 -9.61
C ILE A 160 5.70 17.14 -8.48
N SER A 161 6.90 16.59 -8.73
CA SER A 161 7.65 15.74 -7.79
C SER A 161 8.12 16.49 -6.54
N THR A 162 8.24 17.82 -6.61
CA THR A 162 8.58 18.69 -5.48
C THR A 162 7.39 19.50 -4.96
N SER A 163 6.17 19.24 -5.47
CA SER A 163 4.99 20.04 -5.13
C SER A 163 4.37 19.63 -3.80
N PRO A 164 4.28 20.52 -2.79
CA PRO A 164 3.61 20.22 -1.52
C PRO A 164 2.09 20.02 -1.68
N HIS A 165 1.55 20.24 -2.89
CA HIS A 165 0.15 20.00 -3.23
C HIS A 165 -0.17 18.52 -3.48
N LEU A 166 0.85 17.69 -3.72
CA LEU A 166 0.67 16.26 -4.06
C LEU A 166 0.12 15.44 -2.89
N PHE A 167 0.66 15.65 -1.68
CA PHE A 167 0.29 14.88 -0.48
C PHE A 167 -0.85 15.51 0.35
N VAL A 168 -1.56 16.50 -0.20
CA VAL A 168 -2.70 17.14 0.48
C VAL A 168 -3.78 16.08 0.79
N GLY A 169 -4.12 15.92 2.07
CA GLY A 169 -5.09 14.93 2.52
C GLY A 169 -4.56 13.49 2.59
N LEU A 170 -3.25 13.26 2.45
CA LEU A 170 -2.61 11.94 2.55
C LEU A 170 -1.73 11.86 3.82
N SER A 171 -2.35 11.58 4.98
CA SER A 171 -1.65 11.57 6.27
C SER A 171 -1.10 10.19 6.64
N ALA A 172 0.21 10.03 6.48
CA ALA A 172 0.97 8.89 6.95
C ALA A 172 0.93 8.76 8.49
N VAL A 173 0.79 9.88 9.22
CA VAL A 173 0.55 9.92 10.68
C VAL A 173 -0.73 9.17 11.04
N GLU A 174 -1.84 9.43 10.33
CA GLU A 174 -3.10 8.72 10.54
C GLU A 174 -2.96 7.22 10.18
N LEU A 175 -2.24 6.91 9.10
CA LEU A 175 -2.00 5.54 8.64
C LEU A 175 -1.19 4.72 9.67
N VAL A 176 -0.07 5.26 10.19
CA VAL A 176 0.75 4.63 11.24
C VAL A 176 -0.04 4.50 12.54
N THR A 177 -0.82 5.52 12.93
CA THR A 177 -1.67 5.47 14.12
C THR A 177 -2.71 4.33 14.04
N ARG A 178 -3.36 4.18 12.88
CA ARG A 178 -4.42 3.19 12.61
C ARG A 178 -3.89 1.76 12.50
N PHE A 179 -2.87 1.53 11.67
CA PHE A 179 -2.37 0.18 11.36
C PHE A 179 -1.23 -0.28 12.28
N ARG A 180 -0.54 0.65 12.95
CA ARG A 180 0.66 0.40 13.76
C ARG A 180 1.66 -0.44 12.98
N HIS A 181 2.22 -1.50 13.57
CA HIS A 181 3.15 -2.43 12.93
C HIS A 181 2.69 -2.99 11.57
N LYS A 182 1.38 -3.05 11.30
CA LYS A 182 0.86 -3.54 10.02
C LYS A 182 1.11 -2.56 8.87
N VAL A 183 1.50 -1.31 9.13
CA VAL A 183 1.88 -0.35 8.09
C VAL A 183 3.06 -0.88 7.25
N LEU A 184 4.04 -1.53 7.89
CA LEU A 184 5.15 -2.19 7.18
C LEU A 184 4.70 -3.46 6.44
N LEU A 185 3.78 -4.25 7.02
CA LEU A 185 3.20 -5.42 6.35
C LEU A 185 2.43 -5.01 5.08
N LEU A 186 1.65 -3.93 5.16
CA LEU A 186 0.94 -3.36 4.02
C LEU A 186 1.90 -2.76 2.99
N PHE A 187 2.99 -2.12 3.43
CA PHE A 187 4.05 -1.63 2.56
C PHE A 187 4.69 -2.76 1.74
N LYS A 188 5.11 -3.85 2.42
CA LYS A 188 5.62 -5.08 1.77
C LYS A 188 4.60 -5.72 0.82
N LEU A 189 3.33 -5.75 1.18
CA LEU A 189 2.25 -6.32 0.36
C LEU A 189 2.11 -5.62 -1.01
N MET A 190 2.34 -4.31 -1.11
CA MET A 190 2.24 -3.60 -2.41
C MET A 190 3.28 -4.11 -3.42
N LEU A 191 4.46 -4.55 -2.94
CA LEU A 191 5.55 -5.05 -3.77
C LEU A 191 5.29 -6.45 -4.34
N LEU A 192 4.35 -7.22 -3.78
CA LEU A 192 4.07 -8.61 -4.17
C LEU A 192 3.05 -8.77 -5.32
N GLU A 193 2.47 -7.68 -5.82
CA GLU A 193 1.51 -7.68 -6.95
C GLU A 193 0.25 -8.56 -6.73
N ASN A 194 -0.14 -8.78 -5.48
CA ASN A 194 -1.35 -9.54 -5.11
C ASN A 194 -2.65 -8.80 -5.45
N LYS A 195 -3.79 -9.50 -5.35
CA LYS A 195 -5.13 -8.90 -5.42
C LYS A 195 -5.56 -8.45 -4.02
N VAL A 196 -5.55 -7.14 -3.78
CA VAL A 196 -5.77 -6.52 -2.46
C VAL A 196 -7.03 -5.65 -2.48
N LEU A 197 -7.97 -5.96 -1.59
CA LEU A 197 -9.21 -5.22 -1.37
C LEU A 197 -9.16 -4.44 -0.06
N PHE A 198 -9.13 -3.11 -0.12
CA PHE A 198 -9.41 -2.25 1.01
C PHE A 198 -10.93 -2.04 1.14
N PHE A 199 -11.47 -2.26 2.34
CA PHE A 199 -12.90 -2.19 2.62
C PHE A 199 -13.20 -1.17 3.73
N TYR A 200 -13.98 -0.13 3.39
CA TYR A 200 -14.36 0.94 4.30
C TYR A 200 -15.47 1.84 3.71
N SER A 201 -16.17 2.59 4.57
CA SER A 201 -17.08 3.68 4.17
C SER A 201 -17.08 4.75 5.27
N PRO A 202 -17.02 6.07 4.99
CA PRO A 202 -17.19 6.76 3.69
C PRO A 202 -16.07 6.52 2.67
N VAL A 203 -16.24 7.02 1.44
CA VAL A 203 -15.34 6.76 0.30
C VAL A 203 -14.09 7.65 0.34
N ARG A 204 -14.15 8.92 0.76
CA ARG A 204 -12.95 9.77 0.78
C ARG A 204 -11.83 9.26 1.69
N PRO A 205 -12.09 8.78 2.93
CA PRO A 205 -11.02 8.23 3.78
C PRO A 205 -10.53 6.86 3.30
N LEU A 206 -11.38 6.07 2.61
CA LEU A 206 -10.96 4.84 1.91
C LEU A 206 -9.90 5.16 0.85
N CYS A 207 -10.22 6.07 -0.09
CA CYS A 207 -9.29 6.46 -1.14
C CYS A 207 -8.01 7.10 -0.58
N SER A 208 -8.15 7.99 0.42
CA SER A 208 -7.01 8.64 1.06
C SER A 208 -6.13 7.64 1.81
N THR A 209 -6.68 6.61 2.45
CA THR A 209 -5.89 5.55 3.11
C THR A 209 -5.04 4.78 2.11
N ILE A 210 -5.62 4.40 0.96
CA ILE A 210 -4.89 3.70 -0.12
C ILE A 210 -3.77 4.60 -0.66
N LEU A 211 -4.10 5.80 -1.11
CA LEU A 211 -3.11 6.74 -1.67
C LEU A 211 -2.04 7.13 -0.65
N THR A 212 -2.36 7.18 0.64
CA THR A 212 -1.35 7.40 1.70
C THR A 212 -0.39 6.23 1.81
N LEU A 213 -0.88 4.98 1.83
CA LEU A 213 -0.02 3.79 1.83
C LEU A 213 0.89 3.75 0.60
N LEU A 214 0.37 4.13 -0.57
CA LEU A 214 1.15 4.23 -1.79
C LEU A 214 2.17 5.38 -1.72
N SER A 215 1.86 6.50 -1.06
CA SER A 215 2.80 7.61 -0.81
C SER A 215 3.95 7.29 0.14
N LEU A 216 4.01 6.08 0.71
CA LEU A 216 5.20 5.59 1.43
C LEU A 216 6.28 5.04 0.48
N HIS A 217 5.89 4.64 -0.74
CA HIS A 217 6.84 4.24 -1.78
C HIS A 217 7.31 5.50 -2.53
N PRO A 218 8.63 5.80 -2.54
CA PRO A 218 9.16 7.05 -3.11
C PRO A 218 8.86 7.15 -4.62
N GLY A 219 8.31 8.28 -5.07
CA GLY A 219 7.96 8.52 -6.47
C GLY A 219 6.65 7.88 -6.94
N LEU A 220 5.96 7.08 -6.11
CA LEU A 220 4.84 6.26 -6.57
C LEU A 220 3.58 7.09 -6.84
N ILE A 221 3.34 8.19 -6.10
CA ILE A 221 2.22 9.10 -6.37
C ILE A 221 2.60 10.13 -7.45
N GLU A 222 3.87 10.52 -7.46
CA GLU A 222 4.50 11.48 -8.34
C GLU A 222 4.41 11.02 -9.80
N ASN A 223 4.86 9.78 -10.06
CA ASN A 223 5.00 9.21 -11.41
C ASN A 223 4.51 7.76 -11.50
N GLY A 224 4.69 6.94 -10.46
CA GLY A 224 4.46 5.49 -10.53
C GLY A 224 2.99 5.02 -10.61
N LEU A 225 2.02 5.93 -10.57
CA LEU A 225 0.60 5.65 -10.87
C LEU A 225 0.24 5.87 -12.35
N ASN A 226 1.17 6.35 -13.19
CA ASN A 226 0.91 6.71 -14.59
C ASN A 226 0.30 5.59 -15.45
N LYS A 227 0.56 4.31 -15.14
CA LYS A 227 0.00 3.15 -15.85
C LYS A 227 -1.03 2.35 -15.04
N SER A 228 -1.48 2.86 -13.90
CA SER A 228 -2.27 2.09 -12.94
C SER A 228 -3.70 1.73 -13.38
N ALA A 229 -4.21 2.32 -14.47
CA ALA A 229 -5.45 1.92 -15.13
C ALA A 229 -5.26 1.04 -16.39
N ASN A 230 -4.02 0.63 -16.72
CA ASN A 230 -3.68 -0.10 -17.94
C ASN A 230 -4.22 -1.55 -17.92
N ILE A 231 -5.20 -1.82 -18.77
CA ILE A 231 -5.78 -3.15 -18.98
C ILE A 231 -5.71 -3.50 -20.47
N ASN A 232 -4.77 -4.34 -20.85
CA ASN A 232 -4.64 -4.87 -22.20
C ASN A 232 -5.70 -5.95 -22.47
N LEU A 233 -6.94 -5.52 -22.74
CA LEU A 233 -8.11 -6.36 -23.06
C LEU A 233 -7.99 -7.05 -24.44
N SER A 234 -7.11 -8.04 -24.53
CA SER A 234 -6.69 -8.71 -25.77
C SER A 234 -7.68 -9.74 -26.33
N SER A 235 -8.99 -9.43 -26.39
CA SER A 235 -9.98 -10.26 -27.13
C SER A 235 -11.29 -9.54 -27.53
N ALA A 236 -11.21 -8.33 -28.10
CA ALA A 236 -12.37 -7.62 -28.67
C ALA A 236 -12.13 -7.13 -30.12
N THR A 237 -12.14 -8.08 -31.07
CA THR A 237 -12.31 -7.87 -32.53
C THR A 237 -11.44 -6.77 -33.18
N GLN A 238 -10.21 -7.12 -33.55
CA GLN A 238 -9.47 -6.48 -34.64
C GLN A 238 -9.18 -7.54 -35.72
N PRO A 239 -9.47 -7.30 -37.02
CA PRO A 239 -9.21 -8.28 -38.07
C PRO A 239 -7.70 -8.42 -38.33
N SER A 240 -7.19 -9.64 -38.28
CA SER A 240 -5.77 -9.93 -38.44
C SER A 240 -5.28 -9.67 -39.88
N ILE A 241 -4.37 -8.73 -40.04
CA ILE A 241 -3.53 -8.60 -41.24
C ILE A 241 -2.27 -9.45 -41.01
N GLU A 242 -2.14 -10.58 -41.70
CA GLU A 242 -0.88 -11.33 -41.73
C GLU A 242 0.20 -10.50 -42.44
N ASN A 243 1.32 -10.24 -41.76
CA ASN A 243 2.58 -9.90 -42.41
C ASN A 243 3.64 -10.90 -41.95
N LYS A 244 4.11 -11.73 -42.88
CA LYS A 244 5.13 -12.75 -42.62
C LYS A 244 6.52 -12.14 -42.76
N HIS A 245 7.33 -12.26 -41.73
CA HIS A 245 8.78 -12.15 -41.85
C HIS A 245 9.42 -13.43 -41.32
N GLU A 246 10.21 -14.07 -42.17
CA GLU A 246 10.90 -15.32 -41.87
C GLU A 246 12.14 -15.04 -41.01
N VAL A 247 12.33 -15.83 -39.95
CA VAL A 247 13.54 -15.78 -39.12
C VAL A 247 14.49 -16.90 -39.59
N ILE A 248 15.63 -16.51 -40.15
CA ILE A 248 16.69 -17.47 -40.53
C ILE A 248 17.45 -17.87 -39.28
N VAL A 249 17.43 -19.17 -38.94
CA VAL A 249 18.16 -19.74 -37.81
C VAL A 249 19.52 -20.27 -38.29
N SER A 250 20.61 -19.77 -37.72
CA SER A 250 21.97 -20.27 -37.94
C SER A 250 22.53 -20.92 -36.67
N ASN A 251 22.51 -22.25 -36.62
CA ASN A 251 23.12 -23.01 -35.53
C ASN A 251 24.66 -22.97 -35.65
N ILE A 252 25.37 -22.72 -34.55
CA ILE A 252 26.81 -22.99 -34.43
C ILE A 252 27.05 -23.69 -33.08
N THR A 253 27.59 -24.91 -33.14
CA THR A 253 28.10 -25.65 -31.98
C THR A 253 29.60 -25.39 -31.79
N PRO A 254 30.09 -25.24 -30.55
CA PRO A 254 31.51 -25.38 -30.26
C PRO A 254 31.86 -26.86 -30.03
N GLU A 255 32.92 -27.34 -30.68
CA GLU A 255 33.52 -28.65 -30.41
C GLU A 255 34.62 -28.53 -29.34
N THR A 256 35.01 -29.67 -28.77
CA THR A 256 36.06 -29.80 -27.74
C THR A 256 37.44 -29.99 -28.34
N GLU A 257 38.47 -29.34 -27.77
CA GLU A 257 39.84 -29.85 -27.79
C GLU A 257 40.48 -29.71 -26.40
N ASP A 258 41.19 -30.75 -25.97
CA ASP A 258 41.97 -30.78 -24.73
C ASP A 258 43.28 -29.99 -24.87
N ASN A 259 43.89 -29.61 -23.74
CA ASN A 259 45.33 -29.84 -23.56
C ASN A 259 45.70 -29.90 -22.07
N ASP A 260 46.58 -30.86 -21.77
CA ASP A 260 47.05 -31.19 -20.42
C ASP A 260 48.23 -30.28 -20.00
N HIS A 261 48.37 -29.99 -18.71
CA HIS A 261 49.68 -29.91 -18.06
C HIS A 261 49.55 -29.78 -16.53
N SER A 262 49.93 -30.85 -15.82
CA SER A 262 50.09 -30.89 -14.36
C SER A 262 51.47 -30.38 -13.91
N ILE A 263 51.58 -29.93 -12.64
CA ILE A 263 52.73 -30.20 -11.74
C ILE A 263 52.47 -29.78 -10.27
N VAL A 264 52.55 -30.78 -9.38
CA VAL A 264 53.05 -30.79 -7.98
C VAL A 264 52.63 -29.69 -6.97
N SER A 265 51.69 -30.09 -6.11
CA SER A 265 51.76 -30.12 -4.62
C SER A 265 52.63 -29.13 -3.82
N GLN A 266 52.04 -28.61 -2.73
CA GLN A 266 52.50 -28.94 -1.37
C GLN A 266 51.39 -28.81 -0.31
N LYS A 267 51.49 -29.61 0.77
CA LYS A 267 50.66 -29.54 1.98
C LYS A 267 51.49 -29.03 3.15
N SER A 268 50.85 -28.37 4.11
CA SER A 268 51.24 -28.43 5.52
C SER A 268 49.97 -28.57 6.38
N ASN A 269 49.91 -29.65 7.17
CA ASN A 269 48.92 -29.81 8.24
C ASN A 269 49.60 -29.40 9.55
N GLU A 270 48.84 -28.91 10.54
CA GLU A 270 49.22 -29.11 11.95
C GLU A 270 47.97 -29.21 12.87
N VAL A 271 48.12 -29.96 13.97
CA VAL A 271 47.08 -30.57 14.83
C VAL A 271 47.76 -30.86 16.19
N VAL A 272 47.15 -30.86 17.39
CA VAL A 272 45.72 -30.97 17.75
C VAL A 272 45.19 -29.67 18.40
N ASP A 273 44.55 -29.52 19.57
CA ASP A 273 44.23 -30.38 20.74
C ASP A 273 42.84 -30.02 21.32
N GLU A 274 42.25 -30.91 22.11
CA GLU A 274 40.84 -30.84 22.59
C GLU A 274 40.69 -30.36 24.05
N ASP A 275 39.43 -30.08 24.42
CA ASP A 275 38.86 -29.97 25.77
C ASP A 275 39.35 -28.92 26.79
N ILE A 276 38.40 -28.10 27.26
CA ILE A 276 37.82 -28.23 28.61
C ILE A 276 36.47 -27.50 28.67
N VAL A 277 35.42 -28.20 29.10
CA VAL A 277 34.08 -27.62 29.37
C VAL A 277 33.94 -27.27 30.85
N PRO A 278 33.48 -26.06 31.19
CA PRO A 278 32.79 -25.82 32.44
C PRO A 278 31.36 -25.28 32.19
N ASN A 279 30.35 -26.11 32.47
CA ASN A 279 29.00 -25.62 32.71
C ASN A 279 29.03 -24.64 33.89
N ASN A 280 28.49 -23.43 33.72
CA ASN A 280 27.69 -22.87 34.81
C ASN A 280 26.64 -21.84 34.36
N THR A 281 25.45 -21.99 34.93
CA THR A 281 24.29 -21.14 34.67
C THR A 281 24.37 -19.88 35.54
N PHE A 282 24.54 -18.70 34.94
CA PHE A 282 24.06 -17.42 35.51
C PHE A 282 24.05 -16.33 34.43
N VAL A 283 22.87 -15.99 33.90
CA VAL A 283 22.71 -14.77 33.09
C VAL A 283 22.70 -13.57 34.03
N SER A 284 23.82 -12.86 34.11
CA SER A 284 23.92 -11.64 34.90
C SER A 284 23.11 -10.51 34.26
N ASN A 285 21.98 -10.15 34.86
CA ASN A 285 21.23 -8.94 34.54
C ASN A 285 22.08 -7.70 34.88
N ILE A 286 22.91 -7.26 33.94
CA ILE A 286 23.50 -5.92 33.94
C ILE A 286 22.44 -4.98 33.36
N PRO A 287 21.95 -3.97 34.11
CA PRO A 287 21.15 -2.90 33.53
C PRO A 287 22.01 -2.18 32.49
N ARG A 288 21.51 -2.03 31.26
CA ARG A 288 22.16 -1.14 30.29
C ARG A 288 22.09 0.29 30.81
N ASP A 289 23.16 1.05 30.60
CA ASP A 289 23.17 2.47 30.88
C ASP A 289 22.34 3.19 29.81
N PRO A 290 21.31 3.97 30.15
CA PRO A 290 20.43 4.60 29.18
C PRO A 290 21.15 5.62 28.28
N SER A 291 22.35 6.08 28.66
CA SER A 291 23.20 6.89 27.78
C SER A 291 23.66 6.11 26.52
N ILE A 292 23.89 4.80 26.63
CA ILE A 292 24.33 3.97 25.49
C ILE A 292 23.17 3.78 24.50
N ASP A 293 22.00 3.37 24.99
CA ASP A 293 20.81 3.17 24.13
C ASP A 293 20.45 4.49 23.38
N SER A 294 20.70 5.67 23.98
CA SER A 294 20.49 6.98 23.33
C SER A 294 21.52 7.34 22.25
N LEU A 295 22.76 6.82 22.34
CA LEU A 295 23.80 7.04 21.33
C LEU A 295 23.56 6.14 20.10
N ASP A 296 23.12 4.90 20.33
CA ASP A 296 22.73 3.97 19.26
C ASP A 296 21.51 4.51 18.48
N GLU A 297 20.50 5.06 19.15
CA GLU A 297 19.31 5.64 18.49
C GLU A 297 19.67 6.88 17.65
N ALA A 298 20.56 7.76 18.13
CA ALA A 298 21.05 8.91 17.36
C ALA A 298 21.90 8.52 16.13
N ALA A 299 22.75 7.50 16.25
CA ALA A 299 23.55 6.99 15.13
C ALA A 299 22.66 6.33 14.05
N MET A 300 21.68 5.55 14.48
CA MET A 300 20.65 4.95 13.62
C MET A 300 19.81 6.02 12.91
N GLN A 301 19.40 7.08 13.62
CA GLN A 301 18.67 8.21 13.03
C GLN A 301 19.48 8.93 11.96
N TYR A 302 20.77 9.21 12.21
CA TYR A 302 21.66 9.82 11.22
C TYR A 302 21.78 8.95 9.96
N ASN A 303 21.92 7.63 10.12
CA ASN A 303 21.96 6.68 9.00
C ASN A 303 20.65 6.70 8.18
N MET A 304 19.49 6.63 8.84
CA MET A 304 18.19 6.72 8.17
C MET A 304 18.03 8.01 7.36
N ILE A 305 18.52 9.14 7.89
CA ILE A 305 18.51 10.43 7.19
C ILE A 305 19.47 10.41 5.98
N SER A 306 20.69 9.88 6.11
CA SER A 306 21.64 9.85 4.98
C SER A 306 21.19 8.94 3.84
N ILE A 307 20.57 7.78 4.15
CA ILE A 307 19.98 6.91 3.12
C ILE A 307 18.79 7.61 2.44
N ALA A 308 17.92 8.29 3.19
CA ALA A 308 16.76 9.01 2.64
C ALA A 308 17.14 10.19 1.72
N GLN A 309 18.35 10.76 1.90
CA GLN A 309 18.87 11.86 1.07
C GLN A 309 19.41 11.42 -0.29
N ILE A 310 19.67 10.13 -0.53
CA ILE A 310 20.10 9.62 -1.84
C ILE A 310 19.00 9.89 -2.89
N ASN A 311 19.37 10.28 -4.11
CA ASN A 311 18.41 10.52 -5.18
C ASN A 311 17.58 9.25 -5.48
N SER A 312 16.27 9.43 -5.62
CA SER A 312 15.33 8.36 -5.98
C SER A 312 15.63 7.80 -7.37
N GLU A 313 15.90 8.68 -8.34
CA GLU A 313 16.08 8.30 -9.74
C GLU A 313 17.34 7.46 -9.95
N ASP A 314 18.47 7.84 -9.32
CA ASP A 314 19.75 7.11 -9.40
C ASP A 314 19.73 5.73 -8.70
N CYS A 315 18.64 5.41 -7.99
CA CYS A 315 18.36 4.11 -7.38
C CYS A 315 17.28 3.30 -8.15
N GLY A 316 16.78 3.81 -9.28
CA GLY A 316 15.72 3.16 -10.06
C GLY A 316 14.33 3.21 -9.43
N VAL A 317 14.04 4.15 -8.52
CA VAL A 317 12.70 4.32 -7.93
C VAL A 317 12.03 5.61 -8.43
N PRO A 318 10.70 5.61 -8.71
CA PRO A 318 9.68 4.63 -8.30
C PRO A 318 9.73 3.30 -9.03
N MET A 319 9.55 2.22 -8.26
CA MET A 319 9.35 0.88 -8.83
C MET A 319 8.03 0.84 -9.63
N SER A 320 8.04 0.14 -10.76
CA SER A 320 6.86 -0.04 -11.64
C SER A 320 5.85 -1.05 -11.07
N ILE A 321 5.33 -0.77 -9.88
CA ILE A 321 4.35 -1.63 -9.17
C ILE A 321 3.07 -1.76 -10.01
N PHE A 322 2.51 -0.65 -10.48
CA PHE A 322 1.24 -0.62 -11.22
C PHE A 322 1.44 -0.56 -12.73
N ASP A 323 2.03 -1.62 -13.27
CA ASP A 323 2.25 -1.81 -14.71
C ASP A 323 1.85 -3.23 -15.16
N ASN A 324 1.66 -3.41 -16.46
CA ASN A 324 1.46 -4.71 -17.12
C ASN A 324 0.34 -5.56 -16.48
N GLY A 325 -0.82 -4.95 -16.21
CA GLY A 325 -1.98 -5.63 -15.62
C GLY A 325 -1.93 -5.81 -14.10
N ASN A 326 -1.14 -5.02 -13.37
CA ASN A 326 -1.34 -4.78 -11.94
C ASN A 326 -1.97 -3.39 -11.75
N LEU A 327 -3.19 -3.31 -11.21
CA LEU A 327 -4.00 -2.08 -11.23
C LEU A 327 -3.98 -1.34 -9.88
N CYS A 328 -4.17 -0.02 -9.89
CA CYS A 328 -4.61 0.72 -8.71
C CYS A 328 -5.97 1.37 -9.01
N GLN A 329 -6.95 1.19 -8.12
CA GLN A 329 -8.28 1.79 -8.24
C GLN A 329 -8.79 2.25 -6.85
N PRO A 330 -8.45 3.48 -6.40
CA PRO A 330 -8.71 3.94 -5.03
C PRO A 330 -10.18 3.89 -4.59
N TYR A 331 -11.12 4.00 -5.54
CA TYR A 331 -12.50 3.56 -5.39
C TYR A 331 -12.96 2.76 -6.62
N SER A 332 -13.49 1.57 -6.37
CA SER A 332 -14.07 0.65 -7.35
C SER A 332 -15.55 0.44 -7.06
N CYS A 333 -16.38 0.50 -8.11
CA CYS A 333 -17.83 0.30 -8.05
C CYS A 333 -18.22 -1.11 -8.49
N LEU A 334 -19.44 -1.56 -8.15
CA LEU A 334 -19.91 -2.92 -8.47
C LEU A 334 -19.80 -3.29 -9.95
N SER A 335 -20.05 -2.34 -10.87
CA SER A 335 -19.96 -2.61 -12.30
C SER A 335 -18.53 -2.86 -12.80
N TYR A 336 -17.52 -2.45 -12.04
CA TYR A 336 -16.10 -2.68 -12.34
C TYR A 336 -15.63 -4.10 -11.93
N MET A 337 -16.45 -4.86 -11.19
CA MET A 337 -16.07 -6.17 -10.65
C MET A 337 -15.76 -7.21 -11.73
N ASP A 338 -16.39 -7.12 -12.91
CA ASP A 338 -16.12 -8.03 -14.02
C ASP A 338 -14.71 -7.82 -14.60
N ILE A 339 -14.24 -6.57 -14.67
CA ILE A 339 -12.87 -6.21 -15.10
C ILE A 339 -11.84 -6.81 -14.13
N LEU A 340 -12.09 -6.76 -12.82
CA LEU A 340 -11.20 -7.32 -11.80
C LEU A 340 -11.07 -8.86 -11.87
N THR A 341 -11.97 -9.52 -12.61
CA THR A 341 -11.93 -10.96 -12.89
C THR A 341 -11.40 -11.30 -14.29
N ASP A 342 -10.99 -10.33 -15.09
CA ASP A 342 -10.43 -10.57 -16.43
C ASP A 342 -9.03 -11.24 -16.35
N PRO A 343 -8.70 -12.22 -17.22
CA PRO A 343 -7.40 -12.90 -17.21
C PRO A 343 -6.18 -12.00 -17.44
N SER A 344 -6.34 -10.80 -18.03
CA SER A 344 -5.26 -9.82 -18.17
C SER A 344 -4.88 -9.13 -16.86
N VAL A 345 -5.78 -9.15 -15.86
CA VAL A 345 -5.58 -8.52 -14.55
C VAL A 345 -4.90 -9.51 -13.60
N ARG A 346 -3.57 -9.38 -13.51
CA ARG A 346 -2.68 -10.20 -12.68
C ARG A 346 -2.87 -9.92 -11.19
N GLY A 347 -2.86 -8.64 -10.84
CA GLY A 347 -2.92 -8.11 -9.47
C GLY A 347 -3.70 -6.82 -9.41
N TYR A 348 -4.00 -6.33 -8.21
CA TYR A 348 -4.51 -4.97 -8.02
C TYR A 348 -4.50 -4.50 -6.57
N VAL A 349 -4.56 -3.19 -6.38
CA VAL A 349 -4.96 -2.54 -5.13
C VAL A 349 -6.24 -1.75 -5.38
N ILE A 350 -7.36 -2.18 -4.78
CA ILE A 350 -8.67 -1.52 -4.94
C ILE A 350 -9.28 -1.10 -3.60
N GLY A 351 -10.07 -0.03 -3.61
CA GLY A 351 -10.98 0.31 -2.52
C GLY A 351 -12.43 0.01 -2.87
N ALA A 352 -13.22 -0.54 -1.94
CA ALA A 352 -14.67 -0.60 -2.09
C ALA A 352 -15.44 -0.36 -0.78
N SER A 353 -16.61 0.28 -0.90
CA SER A 353 -17.58 0.47 0.19
C SER A 353 -18.65 -0.63 0.25
N ASN A 354 -18.88 -1.35 -0.85
CA ASN A 354 -20.01 -2.26 -0.99
C ASN A 354 -19.64 -3.69 -0.55
N ILE A 355 -20.42 -4.24 0.40
CA ILE A 355 -20.18 -5.55 1.02
C ILE A 355 -20.10 -6.73 0.02
N LEU A 356 -20.70 -6.59 -1.17
CA LEU A 356 -20.63 -7.63 -2.22
C LEU A 356 -19.20 -7.93 -2.67
N PHE A 357 -18.27 -6.97 -2.61
CA PHE A 357 -16.84 -7.22 -2.87
C PHE A 357 -16.26 -8.27 -1.92
N LYS A 358 -16.67 -8.28 -0.65
CA LYS A 358 -16.27 -9.32 0.33
C LYS A 358 -17.03 -10.63 0.19
N GLN A 359 -18.13 -10.67 -0.57
CA GLN A 359 -18.92 -11.89 -0.80
C GLN A 359 -18.53 -12.62 -2.09
N LYS A 360 -17.90 -11.92 -3.05
CA LYS A 360 -17.34 -12.50 -4.28
C LYS A 360 -16.12 -13.36 -3.93
N LYS A 361 -16.31 -14.68 -3.90
CA LYS A 361 -15.22 -15.65 -3.73
C LYS A 361 -14.11 -15.43 -4.77
N ASN A 362 -12.86 -15.64 -4.34
CA ASN A 362 -11.66 -15.56 -5.17
C ASN A 362 -11.48 -14.20 -5.87
N LEU A 363 -12.06 -13.12 -5.34
CA LEU A 363 -11.83 -11.76 -5.85
C LEU A 363 -10.43 -11.28 -5.43
N ALA A 364 -10.17 -11.23 -4.12
CA ALA A 364 -8.91 -10.75 -3.53
C ALA A 364 -8.21 -11.84 -2.69
N ASP A 365 -6.88 -11.82 -2.69
CA ASP A 365 -6.00 -12.63 -1.82
C ASP A 365 -5.95 -12.08 -0.38
N VAL A 366 -6.11 -10.76 -0.25
CA VAL A 366 -6.01 -10.00 0.99
C VAL A 366 -7.16 -8.99 1.10
N ILE A 367 -7.81 -8.93 2.25
CA ILE A 367 -8.85 -7.95 2.58
C ILE A 367 -8.36 -7.09 3.75
N VAL A 368 -8.39 -5.77 3.58
CA VAL A 368 -7.98 -4.79 4.59
C VAL A 368 -9.20 -4.01 5.08
N GLU A 369 -9.67 -4.31 6.27
CA GLU A 369 -10.73 -3.55 6.95
C GLU A 369 -10.10 -2.36 7.67
N ILE A 370 -10.36 -1.15 7.19
CA ILE A 370 -9.69 0.07 7.66
C ILE A 370 -10.14 0.43 9.09
N ASP A 371 -11.43 0.29 9.43
CA ASP A 371 -11.98 0.55 10.79
C ASP A 371 -11.29 -0.27 11.89
N GLU A 372 -11.17 -1.59 11.70
CA GLU A 372 -10.52 -2.48 12.67
C GLU A 372 -8.99 -2.46 12.59
N GLY A 373 -8.41 -1.69 11.65
CA GLY A 373 -6.97 -1.75 11.32
C GLY A 373 -6.52 -3.18 11.00
N LYS A 374 -7.36 -3.95 10.31
CA LYS A 374 -7.31 -5.42 10.27
C LYS A 374 -7.01 -5.90 8.86
N VAL A 375 -6.05 -6.81 8.76
CA VAL A 375 -5.63 -7.43 7.50
C VAL A 375 -6.00 -8.90 7.58
N GLU A 376 -6.91 -9.34 6.72
CA GLU A 376 -7.29 -10.73 6.52
C GLU A 376 -6.58 -11.26 5.28
N ILE A 377 -5.75 -12.28 5.48
CA ILE A 377 -5.10 -13.05 4.40
C ILE A 377 -5.64 -14.47 4.55
N GLU A 378 -6.11 -15.11 3.48
CA GLU A 378 -6.51 -16.52 3.55
C GLU A 378 -5.31 -17.45 3.30
N ASN A 379 -4.57 -17.24 2.21
CA ASN A 379 -3.40 -18.03 1.82
C ASN A 379 -2.34 -18.10 2.94
N ILE A 380 -1.89 -19.31 3.28
CA ILE A 380 -0.88 -19.57 4.32
C ILE A 380 0.53 -19.17 3.85
N GLU A 381 0.82 -19.37 2.56
CA GLU A 381 2.11 -19.01 1.98
C GLU A 381 2.28 -17.48 1.91
N LEU A 382 1.24 -16.74 1.52
CA LEU A 382 1.28 -15.28 1.54
C LEU A 382 1.46 -14.72 2.97
N LYS A 383 0.93 -15.39 4.01
CA LYS A 383 1.24 -15.06 5.41
C LYS A 383 2.71 -15.30 5.78
N ARG A 384 3.37 -16.30 5.18
CA ARG A 384 4.81 -16.57 5.36
C ARG A 384 5.65 -15.48 4.68
N HIS A 385 5.29 -15.09 3.46
CA HIS A 385 5.92 -13.98 2.73
C HIS A 385 5.72 -12.63 3.44
N LEU A 386 4.61 -12.44 4.15
CA LEU A 386 4.30 -11.19 4.88
C LEU A 386 4.57 -11.27 6.39
N HIS A 387 5.34 -12.26 6.85
CA HIS A 387 5.78 -12.30 8.24
C HIS A 387 6.87 -11.24 8.48
N LEU A 388 6.69 -10.43 9.53
CA LEU A 388 7.65 -9.40 9.92
C LEU A 388 8.76 -9.98 10.81
N THR A 389 10.01 -9.66 10.49
CA THR A 389 11.22 -10.03 11.26
C THR A 389 11.33 -9.25 12.58
N THR A 390 12.43 -9.43 13.34
CA THR A 390 12.66 -8.59 14.53
C THR A 390 12.96 -7.15 14.13
N GLU A 391 13.70 -7.02 13.04
CA GLU A 391 14.29 -5.82 12.50
C GLU A 391 13.19 -4.97 11.84
N ASP A 392 12.31 -5.62 11.07
CA ASP A 392 11.01 -5.09 10.60
C ASP A 392 10.19 -4.53 11.77
N LEU A 393 10.06 -5.31 12.86
CA LEU A 393 9.28 -4.92 14.02
C LEU A 393 9.92 -3.76 14.79
N ARG A 394 11.24 -3.68 14.89
CA ARG A 394 11.98 -2.55 15.48
C ARG A 394 11.72 -1.26 14.71
N PHE A 395 11.87 -1.27 13.38
CA PHE A 395 11.54 -0.13 12.52
C PHE A 395 10.08 0.30 12.71
N ALA A 396 9.16 -0.65 12.69
CA ALA A 396 7.74 -0.40 12.83
C ALA A 396 7.34 0.12 14.23
N ASP A 397 8.00 -0.33 15.30
CA ASP A 397 7.79 0.18 16.66
C ASP A 397 8.42 1.57 16.85
N TYR A 398 9.58 1.83 16.25
CA TYR A 398 10.21 3.17 16.21
C TYR A 398 9.31 4.20 15.54
N LEU A 399 8.70 3.89 14.40
CA LEU A 399 7.67 4.74 13.78
C LEU A 399 6.48 4.97 14.71
N VAL A 400 5.93 3.90 15.30
CA VAL A 400 4.75 3.98 16.18
C VAL A 400 5.05 4.75 17.46
N ARG A 401 6.26 4.69 18.01
CA ARG A 401 6.69 5.56 19.12
C ARG A 401 6.60 7.02 18.70
N HIS A 402 7.38 7.44 17.71
CA HIS A 402 7.49 8.85 17.30
C HIS A 402 6.14 9.47 16.86
N VAL A 403 5.22 8.67 16.33
CA VAL A 403 3.86 9.10 15.94
C VAL A 403 2.86 9.15 17.10
N VAL A 404 3.02 8.32 18.14
CA VAL A 404 1.98 8.09 19.18
C VAL A 404 2.46 8.51 20.59
N GLN A 405 3.56 9.26 20.73
CA GLN A 405 4.01 9.78 22.03
C GLN A 405 2.99 10.79 22.60
N PRO A 406 2.53 10.63 23.86
CA PRO A 406 1.56 11.54 24.48
C PRO A 406 2.18 12.82 25.08
N GLU A 407 3.52 12.97 25.07
CA GLU A 407 4.26 13.90 25.94
C GLU A 407 5.10 14.96 25.18
N LYS A 408 4.73 15.34 23.95
CA LYS A 408 5.25 16.60 23.33
C LYS A 408 4.55 17.83 23.94
N GLU A 409 4.75 18.08 25.24
CA GLU A 409 4.18 19.26 25.93
C GLU A 409 4.80 20.59 25.44
N ASP A 410 6.05 20.58 24.96
CA ASP A 410 6.83 21.79 24.60
C ASP A 410 7.18 21.88 23.10
N VAL A 411 6.16 21.78 22.23
CA VAL A 411 6.26 22.00 20.76
C VAL A 411 6.87 23.39 20.40
N PHE A 412 6.91 24.32 21.36
CA PHE A 412 7.45 25.67 21.18
C PHE A 412 8.97 25.77 21.38
N LEU A 413 9.60 24.82 22.09
CA LEU A 413 11.05 24.83 22.38
C LEU A 413 11.86 23.95 21.42
N ASP A 414 11.26 22.88 20.91
CA ASP A 414 11.95 21.81 20.15
C ASP A 414 12.15 22.12 18.64
N GLY A 415 11.88 23.36 18.21
CA GLY A 415 12.30 23.90 16.91
C GLY A 415 11.83 23.14 15.66
N VAL A 416 10.55 23.31 15.28
CA VAL A 416 9.89 22.66 14.12
C VAL A 416 10.08 21.13 14.07
N GLY A 417 9.33 20.44 14.95
CA GLY A 417 9.30 18.98 15.06
C GLY A 417 8.86 18.26 13.77
N TRP A 418 9.82 18.01 12.88
CA TRP A 418 9.70 17.19 11.67
C TRP A 418 9.45 15.71 12.03
N GLU A 419 10.09 15.22 13.08
CA GLU A 419 9.99 13.84 13.56
C GLU A 419 8.59 13.47 14.05
N GLY A 420 8.11 12.32 13.56
CA GLY A 420 6.73 11.87 13.72
C GLY A 420 5.74 12.53 12.76
N GLY A 421 6.15 13.49 11.93
CA GLY A 421 5.32 14.10 10.88
C GLY A 421 5.25 13.28 9.59
N ASP A 422 4.28 13.58 8.71
CA ASP A 422 4.01 12.81 7.49
C ASP A 422 5.25 12.65 6.58
N GLU A 423 6.03 13.72 6.41
CA GLU A 423 7.23 13.72 5.57
C GLU A 423 8.38 12.91 6.17
N TRP A 424 8.54 12.94 7.49
CA TRP A 424 9.51 12.10 8.19
C TRP A 424 9.18 10.61 7.99
N ILE A 425 7.89 10.23 8.08
CA ILE A 425 7.46 8.84 7.84
C ILE A 425 7.81 8.41 6.40
N ARG A 426 7.58 9.27 5.39
CA ARG A 426 7.99 8.98 4.00
C ARG A 426 9.50 8.81 3.85
N ALA A 427 10.29 9.68 4.48
CA ALA A 427 11.75 9.55 4.51
C ALA A 427 12.21 8.24 5.15
N GLN A 428 11.60 7.82 6.27
CA GLN A 428 11.90 6.54 6.92
C GLN A 428 11.57 5.35 5.99
N PHE A 429 10.44 5.37 5.28
CA PHE A 429 10.07 4.32 4.32
C PHE A 429 10.93 4.29 3.05
N LYS A 430 11.38 5.46 2.55
CA LYS A 430 12.37 5.54 1.48
C LYS A 430 13.68 4.89 1.90
N ALA A 431 14.22 5.23 3.07
CA ALA A 431 15.44 4.63 3.57
C ALA A 431 15.32 3.10 3.74
N TYR A 432 14.20 2.65 4.33
CA TYR A 432 13.87 1.23 4.44
C TYR A 432 13.86 0.52 3.08
N LEU A 433 13.23 1.11 2.04
CA LEU A 433 13.15 0.52 0.71
C LEU A 433 14.52 0.43 0.03
N LEU A 434 15.35 1.48 0.13
CA LEU A 434 16.68 1.49 -0.47
C LEU A 434 17.60 0.44 0.17
N SER A 435 17.55 0.27 1.49
CA SER A 435 18.23 -0.83 2.19
C SER A 435 17.72 -2.21 1.77
N LEU A 436 16.40 -2.38 1.62
CA LEU A 436 15.79 -3.63 1.16
C LEU A 436 16.25 -3.99 -0.26
N LEU A 437 16.14 -3.06 -1.22
CA LEU A 437 16.61 -3.20 -2.60
C LEU A 437 18.11 -3.49 -2.68
N ARG A 438 18.94 -2.81 -1.87
CA ARG A 438 20.38 -3.07 -1.79
C ARG A 438 20.70 -4.46 -1.27
N THR A 439 19.91 -4.96 -0.33
CA THR A 439 20.10 -6.28 0.30
C THR A 439 19.60 -7.42 -0.59
N SER A 440 18.54 -7.21 -1.40
CA SER A 440 18.04 -8.21 -2.35
C SER A 440 18.95 -8.45 -3.57
N LEU A 441 20.02 -7.67 -3.73
CA LEU A 441 21.12 -7.90 -4.68
C LEU A 441 22.20 -8.85 -4.13
N LEU A 442 22.12 -9.30 -2.87
CA LEU A 442 23.03 -10.32 -2.33
C LEU A 442 22.73 -11.71 -2.91
N SER A 443 23.75 -12.57 -2.90
CA SER A 443 23.62 -13.99 -3.23
C SER A 443 22.69 -14.71 -2.25
N GLU A 444 21.94 -15.70 -2.74
CA GLU A 444 21.10 -16.58 -1.92
C GLU A 444 21.89 -17.19 -0.75
N GLY A 445 21.27 -17.22 0.44
CA GLY A 445 21.91 -17.69 1.67
C GLY A 445 22.75 -16.66 2.42
N ALA A 446 22.96 -15.44 1.90
CA ALA A 446 23.63 -14.37 2.64
C ALA A 446 22.87 -14.02 3.94
N PRO A 447 23.55 -13.87 5.09
CA PRO A 447 22.89 -13.77 6.39
C PRO A 447 22.01 -12.52 6.54
N GLU A 448 22.31 -11.43 5.82
CA GLU A 448 21.59 -10.16 5.89
C GLU A 448 20.18 -10.25 5.27
N LEU A 449 19.95 -11.19 4.36
CA LEU A 449 18.62 -11.51 3.81
C LEU A 449 17.63 -11.92 4.92
N ASN A 450 18.12 -12.48 6.03
CA ASN A 450 17.27 -12.88 7.15
C ASN A 450 16.58 -11.70 7.82
N HIS A 451 17.22 -10.51 7.84
CA HIS A 451 16.65 -9.31 8.46
C HIS A 451 15.40 -8.78 7.74
N PHE A 452 15.21 -9.12 6.45
CA PHE A 452 14.08 -8.66 5.63
C PHE A 452 13.03 -9.75 5.36
N ASN A 453 13.20 -10.95 5.93
CA ASN A 453 12.50 -12.22 5.65
C ASN A 453 12.90 -12.81 4.28
N PRO A 454 13.70 -13.90 4.21
CA PRO A 454 14.13 -14.47 2.94
C PRO A 454 12.96 -14.95 2.08
N ALA A 455 11.88 -15.45 2.69
CA ALA A 455 10.67 -15.87 1.98
C ALA A 455 9.90 -14.68 1.38
N PHE A 456 10.02 -13.48 1.95
CA PHE A 456 9.54 -12.25 1.32
C PHE A 456 10.39 -11.93 0.08
N ILE A 457 11.72 -11.92 0.23
CA ILE A 457 12.66 -11.53 -0.83
C ILE A 457 12.52 -12.47 -2.03
N SER A 458 12.56 -13.79 -1.83
CA SER A 458 12.44 -14.77 -2.93
C SER A 458 11.10 -14.69 -3.65
N ALA A 459 10.01 -14.28 -2.98
CA ALA A 459 8.71 -14.08 -3.60
C ALA A 459 8.66 -12.75 -4.39
N TRP A 460 9.19 -11.67 -3.81
CA TRP A 460 9.28 -10.36 -4.44
C TRP A 460 10.20 -10.36 -5.67
N GLN A 461 11.33 -11.07 -5.63
CA GLN A 461 12.25 -11.24 -6.76
C GLN A 461 11.58 -11.85 -8.01
N GLN A 462 10.45 -12.55 -7.86
CA GLN A 462 9.66 -13.14 -8.96
C GLN A 462 8.61 -12.18 -9.56
N THR A 463 8.41 -11.00 -8.97
CA THR A 463 7.40 -10.02 -9.42
C THR A 463 7.87 -9.21 -10.63
N LYS A 464 6.95 -8.64 -11.41
CA LYS A 464 7.34 -7.81 -12.56
C LYS A 464 8.02 -6.51 -12.12
N ASN A 465 7.59 -5.87 -11.04
CA ASN A 465 8.21 -4.64 -10.55
C ASN A 465 9.68 -4.84 -10.16
N TYR A 466 10.01 -5.96 -9.51
CA TYR A 466 11.40 -6.30 -9.22
C TYR A 466 12.20 -6.58 -10.49
N GLN A 467 11.66 -7.38 -11.41
CA GLN A 467 12.34 -7.71 -12.67
C GLN A 467 12.52 -6.49 -13.59
N ILE A 468 11.60 -5.52 -13.56
CA ILE A 468 11.75 -4.24 -14.26
C ILE A 468 12.88 -3.43 -13.62
N TRP A 469 12.86 -3.26 -12.29
CA TRP A 469 13.89 -2.51 -11.54
C TRP A 469 15.30 -3.10 -11.71
N LEU A 470 15.43 -4.43 -11.64
CA LEU A 470 16.71 -5.13 -11.80
C LEU A 470 17.36 -4.91 -13.17
N ASN A 471 16.56 -4.62 -14.20
CA ASN A 471 17.02 -4.32 -15.56
C ASN A 471 17.14 -2.80 -15.85
N GLN A 472 16.92 -1.94 -14.85
CA GLN A 472 17.16 -0.49 -14.92
C GLN A 472 18.52 -0.14 -14.29
N GLU A 473 19.05 1.05 -14.60
CA GLU A 473 20.24 1.56 -13.92
C GLU A 473 19.90 2.03 -12.49
N HIS A 474 20.61 1.49 -11.50
CA HIS A 474 20.38 1.78 -10.07
C HIS A 474 21.71 1.93 -9.31
N GLN A 475 22.74 2.50 -9.96
CA GLN A 475 24.12 2.49 -9.47
C GLN A 475 24.32 3.13 -8.09
N ALA A 476 23.56 4.18 -7.74
CA ALA A 476 23.72 4.86 -6.45
C ALA A 476 23.39 3.95 -5.26
N ILE A 477 22.53 2.94 -5.47
CA ILE A 477 22.17 1.98 -4.43
C ILE A 477 23.39 1.17 -3.96
N MET A 478 24.36 0.91 -4.84
CA MET A 478 25.54 0.09 -4.52
C MET A 478 26.48 0.73 -3.49
N ALA A 479 26.35 2.05 -3.26
CA ALA A 479 27.04 2.77 -2.19
C ALA A 479 26.48 2.49 -0.79
N LEU A 480 25.30 1.88 -0.69
CA LEU A 480 24.69 1.47 0.58
C LEU A 480 25.26 0.15 1.09
N GLU A 481 25.32 0.03 2.42
CA GLU A 481 25.56 -1.26 3.09
C GLU A 481 24.32 -2.16 2.93
N PRO A 482 24.48 -3.44 2.55
CA PRO A 482 23.37 -4.36 2.31
C PRO A 482 22.84 -4.96 3.62
N CYS A 483 22.26 -4.12 4.46
CA CYS A 483 21.68 -4.54 5.73
C CYS A 483 20.39 -3.78 6.06
N HIS A 484 19.58 -4.34 6.97
CA HIS A 484 18.40 -3.66 7.50
C HIS A 484 18.84 -2.59 8.52
N PRO A 485 18.39 -1.32 8.46
CA PRO A 485 18.90 -0.25 9.33
C PRO A 485 18.76 -0.49 10.84
N PHE A 486 17.78 -1.30 11.23
CA PHE A 486 17.51 -1.72 12.62
C PHE A 486 18.06 -3.13 12.98
N ALA A 487 18.99 -3.67 12.17
CA ALA A 487 19.73 -4.90 12.50
C ALA A 487 20.63 -4.69 13.72
N GLY A 488 20.86 -5.77 14.48
CA GLY A 488 21.66 -5.72 15.71
C GLY A 488 21.22 -6.77 16.74
N GLN A 489 22.04 -6.99 17.77
CA GLN A 489 21.86 -8.08 18.74
C GLN A 489 20.45 -8.15 19.35
N LEU A 490 19.93 -9.37 19.55
CA LEU A 490 18.61 -9.60 20.14
C LEU A 490 18.58 -9.22 21.64
N SER A 491 17.47 -8.64 22.07
CA SER A 491 17.26 -8.14 23.43
C SER A 491 15.95 -8.62 24.06
N VAL A 492 15.79 -8.38 25.38
CA VAL A 492 14.53 -8.63 26.10
C VAL A 492 13.40 -7.71 25.59
N ALA A 493 13.74 -6.52 25.09
CA ALA A 493 12.76 -5.62 24.47
C ALA A 493 12.17 -6.22 23.18
N ASP A 494 12.99 -6.92 22.39
CA ASP A 494 12.55 -7.58 21.16
C ASP A 494 11.59 -8.74 21.44
N MET A 495 11.84 -9.53 22.49
CA MET A 495 10.89 -10.58 22.92
C MET A 495 9.55 -9.95 23.35
N LYS A 496 9.57 -8.88 24.15
CA LYS A 496 8.38 -8.12 24.53
C LYS A 496 7.63 -7.57 23.30
N LEU A 497 8.37 -7.10 22.29
CA LEU A 497 7.82 -6.56 21.04
C LEU A 497 7.17 -7.64 20.17
N ARG A 498 7.86 -8.76 19.91
CA ARG A 498 7.31 -9.94 19.21
C ARG A 498 6.04 -10.46 19.88
N ILE A 499 6.01 -10.50 21.22
CA ILE A 499 4.84 -10.92 22.00
C ILE A 499 3.69 -9.91 21.86
N SER A 500 3.96 -8.62 22.01
CA SER A 500 2.97 -7.54 21.83
C SER A 500 2.36 -7.56 20.42
N HIS A 501 3.20 -7.77 19.40
CA HIS A 501 2.79 -7.96 18.01
C HIS A 501 1.84 -9.15 17.86
N THR A 502 2.21 -10.34 18.33
CA THR A 502 1.39 -11.55 18.25
C THR A 502 0.06 -11.42 19.02
N MET A 503 0.03 -10.71 20.14
CA MET A 503 -1.21 -10.41 20.88
C MET A 503 -2.13 -9.43 20.14
N GLN A 504 -1.58 -8.46 19.41
CA GLN A 504 -2.35 -7.48 18.63
C GLN A 504 -2.81 -8.04 17.28
N SER A 505 -2.04 -8.92 16.64
CA SER A 505 -2.43 -9.56 15.38
C SER A 505 -3.53 -10.62 15.60
N SER A 506 -3.35 -11.53 16.57
CA SER A 506 -4.24 -12.67 16.82
C SER A 506 -5.64 -12.31 17.36
N ARG A 507 -6.70 -12.92 16.79
CA ARG A 507 -8.08 -12.80 17.27
C ARG A 507 -8.26 -13.31 18.71
N SER A 508 -7.48 -14.31 19.12
CA SER A 508 -7.45 -14.81 20.50
C SER A 508 -6.66 -13.89 21.42
N GLY A 509 -5.55 -13.31 20.93
CA GLY A 509 -4.75 -12.31 21.63
C GLY A 509 -5.55 -11.05 21.98
N ARG A 510 -6.32 -10.52 21.03
CA ARG A 510 -7.22 -9.36 21.27
C ARG A 510 -8.29 -9.68 22.32
N LYS A 511 -8.94 -10.84 22.26
CA LYS A 511 -9.91 -11.28 23.28
C LYS A 511 -9.27 -11.42 24.66
N LEU A 512 -8.07 -11.99 24.75
CA LEU A 512 -7.33 -12.10 26.02
C LEU A 512 -6.96 -10.73 26.57
N ASN A 513 -6.49 -9.80 25.72
CA ASN A 513 -6.16 -8.43 26.13
C ASN A 513 -7.41 -7.67 26.63
N GLN A 514 -8.53 -7.76 25.92
CA GLN A 514 -9.82 -7.22 26.38
C GLN A 514 -10.27 -7.84 27.72
N ALA A 515 -10.14 -9.16 27.89
CA ALA A 515 -10.45 -9.83 29.15
C ALA A 515 -9.52 -9.37 30.29
N VAL A 516 -8.23 -9.21 30.04
CA VAL A 516 -7.24 -8.71 31.01
C VAL A 516 -7.49 -7.25 31.36
N GLN A 517 -7.85 -6.38 30.41
CA GLN A 517 -8.18 -4.97 30.68
C GLN A 517 -9.50 -4.81 31.45
N ASN A 518 -10.52 -5.63 31.13
CA ASN A 518 -11.76 -5.66 31.90
C ASN A 518 -11.51 -6.22 33.32
N THR A 519 -10.65 -7.24 33.44
CA THR A 519 -10.25 -7.80 34.74
C THR A 519 -9.40 -6.83 35.55
N SER A 520 -8.46 -6.10 34.95
CA SER A 520 -7.64 -5.12 35.67
C SER A 520 -8.48 -3.93 36.15
N ARG A 521 -9.44 -3.46 35.35
CA ARG A 521 -10.46 -2.49 35.80
C ARG A 521 -11.31 -3.04 36.95
N ALA A 522 -11.74 -4.30 36.88
CA ALA A 522 -12.53 -4.94 37.94
C ALA A 522 -11.73 -5.19 39.24
N VAL A 523 -10.43 -5.51 39.15
CA VAL A 523 -9.54 -5.68 40.32
C VAL A 523 -9.16 -4.34 40.92
N ALA A 524 -8.97 -3.30 40.09
CA ALA A 524 -8.73 -1.93 40.57
C ALA A 524 -9.97 -1.34 41.27
N SER A 525 -11.19 -1.64 40.81
CA SER A 525 -12.41 -1.24 41.51
C SER A 525 -12.76 -2.15 42.71
N THR A 526 -12.29 -3.40 42.72
CA THR A 526 -12.62 -4.41 43.73
C THR A 526 -11.36 -4.88 44.45
N GLY A 527 -10.75 -4.00 45.25
CA GLY A 527 -9.44 -4.18 45.90
C GLY A 527 -9.31 -5.29 46.96
N LYS A 528 -10.13 -6.35 46.93
CA LYS A 528 -10.08 -7.51 47.84
C LYS A 528 -10.57 -8.84 47.22
N VAL A 529 -9.87 -9.40 46.24
CA VAL A 529 -9.65 -10.87 46.11
C VAL A 529 -8.33 -11.13 45.39
N VAL A 530 -7.35 -11.76 46.04
CA VAL A 530 -6.12 -12.27 45.40
C VAL A 530 -5.84 -13.68 45.94
N GLY A 531 -5.54 -14.63 45.03
CA GLY A 531 -5.29 -16.02 45.38
C GLY A 531 -5.43 -16.97 44.19
N GLY A 532 -6.65 -17.44 43.91
CA GLY A 532 -6.89 -18.56 42.99
C GLY A 532 -6.60 -18.28 41.50
N ALA A 533 -7.02 -17.13 40.96
CA ALA A 533 -7.07 -16.90 39.51
C ALA A 533 -5.70 -16.83 38.80
N ILE A 534 -4.62 -16.50 39.53
CA ILE A 534 -3.27 -16.30 38.97
C ILE A 534 -2.63 -17.64 38.56
N SER A 535 -3.03 -18.76 39.17
CA SER A 535 -2.47 -20.09 38.89
C SER A 535 -2.80 -20.57 37.47
N GLN A 536 -4.07 -20.55 37.07
CA GLN A 536 -4.51 -21.07 35.77
C GLN A 536 -3.98 -20.25 34.59
N ALA A 537 -3.80 -18.94 34.77
CA ALA A 537 -3.21 -18.07 33.74
C ALA A 537 -1.76 -18.46 33.40
N ARG A 538 -0.95 -18.90 34.39
CA ARG A 538 0.45 -19.26 34.15
C ARG A 538 0.60 -20.46 33.21
N GLY A 539 -0.15 -21.54 33.41
CA GLY A 539 -0.03 -22.75 32.58
C GLY A 539 -0.34 -22.49 31.09
N ALA A 540 -1.38 -21.70 30.81
CA ALA A 540 -1.73 -21.31 29.44
C ALA A 540 -0.68 -20.38 28.80
N VAL A 541 -0.01 -19.54 29.59
CA VAL A 541 1.05 -18.64 29.11
C VAL A 541 2.35 -19.41 28.86
N THR A 542 2.75 -20.36 29.71
CA THR A 542 4.00 -21.12 29.54
C THR A 542 4.01 -21.94 28.24
N ASN A 543 2.94 -22.70 27.96
CA ASN A 543 2.85 -23.49 26.71
C ASN A 543 2.68 -22.61 25.44
N TRP A 544 2.32 -21.34 25.59
CA TRP A 544 2.28 -20.38 24.49
C TRP A 544 3.63 -19.70 24.26
N TRP A 545 4.40 -19.44 25.33
CA TRP A 545 5.76 -18.92 25.27
C TRP A 545 6.75 -19.91 24.66
N SER A 546 6.67 -21.21 24.99
CA SER A 546 7.57 -22.23 24.40
C SER A 546 7.51 -22.19 22.87
N ASN A 547 6.30 -22.09 22.31
CA ASN A 547 6.07 -22.04 20.87
C ASN A 547 6.43 -20.69 20.23
N LEU A 548 6.87 -19.70 21.01
CA LEU A 548 7.39 -18.41 20.54
C LEU A 548 8.93 -18.31 20.64
N THR A 549 9.57 -19.22 21.39
CA THR A 549 11.03 -19.25 21.61
C THR A 549 11.75 -20.34 20.85
N THR A 550 11.06 -21.38 20.38
CA THR A 550 11.64 -22.47 19.59
C THR A 550 11.94 -22.01 18.15
N THR A 551 13.22 -21.96 17.78
CA THR A 551 13.66 -22.07 16.39
C THR A 551 13.23 -23.44 15.85
N GLN A 552 12.65 -23.49 14.66
CA GLN A 552 12.38 -24.77 13.99
C GLN A 552 13.65 -25.26 13.30
N ASP A 553 14.58 -25.76 14.11
CA ASP A 553 15.68 -26.57 13.62
C ASP A 553 15.10 -27.90 13.08
N LEU A 554 15.32 -28.18 11.80
CA LEU A 554 14.73 -29.30 11.09
C LEU A 554 15.66 -30.52 11.14
N GLU A 555 15.42 -31.42 12.09
CA GLU A 555 16.00 -32.77 12.08
C GLU A 555 15.08 -33.77 11.37
N ASP A 556 15.65 -34.59 10.48
CA ASP A 556 14.92 -35.58 9.66
C ASP A 556 14.44 -36.79 10.49
N GLU A 557 13.15 -36.85 10.85
CA GLU A 557 12.53 -38.06 11.43
C GLU A 557 12.41 -39.21 10.40
N LYS A 558 13.50 -39.95 10.19
CA LYS A 558 13.45 -41.29 9.58
C LYS A 558 13.04 -42.36 10.60
N ASN A 559 11.75 -42.40 10.92
CA ASN A 559 11.15 -43.49 11.71
C ASN A 559 10.28 -44.40 10.83
N THR A 560 10.86 -45.52 10.37
CA THR A 560 10.13 -46.61 9.70
C THR A 560 9.91 -47.76 10.70
N PRO A 561 8.66 -48.20 10.97
CA PRO A 561 8.41 -49.27 11.92
C PRO A 561 8.88 -50.63 11.39
N VAL A 562 9.76 -51.29 12.15
CA VAL A 562 10.14 -52.69 11.88
C VAL A 562 9.02 -53.61 12.36
N ILE A 563 8.51 -54.44 11.44
CA ILE A 563 7.69 -55.61 11.79
C ILE A 563 8.63 -56.81 11.85
N GLN A 564 8.60 -57.55 12.95
CA GLN A 564 9.18 -58.89 13.06
C GLN A 564 8.11 -59.84 13.59
N ASP A 565 7.92 -60.96 12.89
CA ASP A 565 7.15 -62.10 13.34
C ASP A 565 8.05 -63.05 14.16
N VAL A 566 7.40 -63.79 15.08
CA VAL A 566 7.93 -64.88 15.95
C VAL A 566 8.74 -64.43 17.17
#